data_AF-A0A5K1A893-F1
#
_entry.id   AF-A0A5K1A893-F1
#
_cell.length_a   1.000
_cell.length_b   1.000
_cell.length_c   1.000
_cell.angle_alpha   90.00
_cell.angle_beta   90.00
_cell.angle_gamma   90.00
#
_symmetry.space_group_name_H-M   'P 1'
#
loop_
_entity.id
_entity.type
_entity.pdbx_description
1 polymer ?
#
loop_
_entity_poly.entity_id
_entity_poly.type
_entity_poly.pdbx_seq_one_letter_code
_entity_poly.pdbx_strand_id
1 'polypeptide(L)' 'TCDINQLKEKEIRGKAVLCFSTMGSTVSSTTAAIAVYLAGGSALIFADSPTRQEAQVSLLPTIFVDISQGTQILSYIQTS' A
#
# COMPACT_ATOMS: atom_id res chain seq x y z
N THR A 1 -1.16 -2.01 9.17
CA THR A 1 -2.17 -1.63 8.17
C THR A 1 -1.77 -0.29 7.57
N CYS A 2 -2.00 -0.05 6.29
CA CYS A 2 -1.69 1.26 5.69
C CYS A 2 -2.77 2.29 6.02
N ASP A 3 -2.72 2.71 7.28
CA ASP A 3 -3.60 3.69 7.89
C ASP A 3 -2.75 4.87 8.36
N ILE A 4 -3.30 6.07 8.28
CA ILE A 4 -2.64 7.34 8.58
C ILE A 4 -1.97 7.35 9.97
N ASN A 5 -2.52 6.61 10.93
CA ASN A 5 -2.01 6.57 12.30
C ASN A 5 -1.00 5.46 12.58
N GLN A 6 -0.82 4.52 11.65
CA GLN A 6 0.06 3.35 11.83
C GLN A 6 1.39 3.48 11.09
N LEU A 7 1.51 4.46 10.20
CA LEU A 7 2.69 4.67 9.38
C LEU A 7 3.71 5.56 10.12
N LYS A 8 4.92 5.04 10.35
CA LYS A 8 6.02 5.82 10.93
C LYS A 8 6.78 6.56 9.84
N GLU A 9 6.70 7.89 9.85
CA GLU A 9 7.30 8.76 8.82
C GLU A 9 8.78 8.43 8.54
N LYS A 10 9.60 8.25 9.59
CA LYS A 10 11.03 7.91 9.44
C LYS A 10 11.29 6.60 8.68
N GLU A 11 10.37 5.65 8.77
CA GLU A 11 10.53 4.34 8.11
C GLU A 11 10.10 4.39 6.64
N ILE A 12 9.26 5.37 6.26
CA ILE A 12 8.53 5.42 4.98
C ILE A 12 9.06 6.50 4.05
N ARG A 13 9.58 7.61 4.59
CA ARG A 13 9.96 8.78 3.80
C ARG A 13 10.89 8.41 2.64
N GLY A 14 10.48 8.72 1.41
CA GLY A 14 11.20 8.44 0.17
C GLY A 14 11.09 7.00 -0.35
N LYS A 15 10.38 6.09 0.34
CA LYS A 15 10.26 4.68 -0.04
C LYS A 15 8.93 4.35 -0.70
N ALA A 16 8.94 3.29 -1.50
CA ALA A 16 7.74 2.60 -1.94
C ALA A 16 7.19 1.74 -0.79
N VAL A 17 5.88 1.79 -0.57
CA VAL A 17 5.22 1.07 0.52
C VAL A 17 4.33 -0.04 -0.04
N LEU A 18 4.49 -1.26 0.47
CA LEU A 18 3.60 -2.37 0.19
C LEU A 18 2.49 -2.45 1.25
N CYS A 19 1.25 -2.43 0.80
CA CYS A 19 0.05 -2.47 1.61
C CYS A 19 -0.84 -3.62 1.19
N PHE A 20 -1.31 -4.41 2.14
CA PHE A 20 -2.31 -5.45 1.89
C PHE A 20 -3.69 -4.96 2.30
N SER A 21 -4.68 -5.22 1.48
CA SER A 21 -6.07 -5.23 1.93
C SER A 21 -6.22 -6.43 2.87
N THR A 22 -6.69 -6.19 4.09
CA THR A 22 -7.06 -7.27 4.99
C THR A 22 -8.51 -7.67 4.70
N MET A 23 -8.81 -8.97 4.62
CA MET A 23 -10.21 -9.43 4.53
C MET A 23 -11.01 -8.87 5.72
N GLY A 24 -12.06 -8.09 5.43
CA GLY A 24 -12.87 -7.42 6.45
C GLY A 24 -12.40 -6.02 6.86
N SER A 25 -11.29 -5.52 6.31
CA SER A 25 -10.84 -4.15 6.55
C SER A 25 -11.40 -3.16 5.53
N THR A 26 -11.77 -1.99 6.04
CA THR A 26 -12.34 -0.86 5.27
C THR A 26 -11.28 0.01 4.60
N VAL A 27 -10.00 -0.36 4.68
CA VAL A 27 -8.92 0.42 4.08
C VAL A 27 -8.98 0.23 2.58
N SER A 28 -9.47 1.27 1.90
CA SER A 28 -9.38 1.40 0.44
C SER A 28 -7.98 1.82 0.04
N SER A 29 -7.65 1.58 -1.22
CA SER A 29 -6.43 2.09 -1.84
C SER A 29 -6.30 3.61 -1.71
N THR A 30 -7.40 4.35 -1.78
CA THR A 30 -7.43 5.80 -1.56
C THR A 30 -6.91 6.18 -0.17
N THR A 31 -7.43 5.54 0.88
CA THR A 31 -6.99 5.83 2.26
C THR A 31 -5.52 5.46 2.45
N ALA A 32 -5.09 4.33 1.89
CA ALA A 32 -3.69 3.91 1.92
C ALA A 32 -2.79 4.91 1.19
N ALA A 33 -3.20 5.40 0.01
CA ALA A 33 -2.45 6.39 -0.76
C ALA A 33 -2.32 7.71 0.02
N ILE A 34 -3.41 8.22 0.60
CA ILE A 34 -3.37 9.43 1.43
C ILE A 34 -2.41 9.24 2.61
N ALA A 35 -2.48 8.11 3.30
CA ALA A 35 -1.61 7.81 4.43
C ALA A 35 -0.13 7.76 4.03
N VAL A 36 0.20 7.09 2.92
CA VAL A 36 1.57 7.00 2.41
C VAL A 36 2.09 8.36 1.93
N TYR A 37 1.26 9.14 1.24
CA TYR A 37 1.59 10.50 0.81
C TYR A 37 1.95 11.39 2.00
N LEU A 38 1.10 11.41 3.03
CA LEU A 38 1.30 12.23 4.23
C LEU A 38 2.52 11.79 5.05
N ALA A 39 2.85 10.50 5.02
CA ALA A 39 4.09 9.97 5.61
C ALA A 39 5.35 10.23 4.74
N GLY A 40 5.21 10.91 3.60
CA GLY A 40 6.32 11.24 2.69
C GLY A 40 6.82 10.06 1.85
N GLY A 41 6.02 9.01 1.67
CA GLY A 41 6.34 7.89 0.79
C GLY A 41 6.34 8.29 -0.69
N SER A 42 7.10 7.56 -1.50
CA SER A 42 7.29 7.86 -2.93
C SER A 42 6.37 7.08 -3.87
N ALA A 43 5.86 5.92 -3.43
CA ALA A 43 4.95 5.08 -4.21
C ALA A 43 4.15 4.12 -3.29
N LEU A 44 3.05 3.60 -3.82
CA LEU A 44 2.19 2.62 -3.16
C LEU A 44 2.05 1.36 -4.03
N ILE A 45 2.30 0.21 -3.43
CA ILE A 45 1.94 -1.10 -3.97
C ILE A 45 0.76 -1.59 -3.15
N PHE A 46 -0.42 -1.63 -3.76
CA PHE A 46 -1.65 -2.05 -3.09
C PHE A 46 -2.02 -3.46 -3.53
N ALA A 47 -1.87 -4.41 -2.61
CA ALA A 47 -2.26 -5.79 -2.80
C ALA A 47 -3.71 -5.99 -2.36
N ASP A 48 -4.61 -6.29 -3.28
CA ASP A 48 -6.03 -6.54 -3.01
C ASP A 48 -6.54 -7.75 -3.82
N SER A 49 -7.77 -8.17 -3.54
CA SER A 49 -8.50 -9.12 -4.37
C SER A 49 -8.75 -8.52 -5.76
N PRO A 50 -8.52 -9.29 -6.85
CA PRO A 50 -8.73 -8.82 -8.23
C PRO A 50 -10.18 -8.44 -8.52
N THR A 51 -11.12 -8.91 -7.70
CA THR A 51 -12.55 -8.62 -7.83
C THR A 51 -12.95 -7.27 -7.26
N ARG A 52 -12.08 -6.58 -6.52
CA ARG A 52 -12.40 -5.30 -5.89
C ARG A 52 -12.04 -4.16 -6.84
N GLN A 53 -13.04 -3.38 -7.24
CA GLN A 53 -12.80 -2.14 -7.99
C GLN A 53 -12.33 -1.05 -7.04
N GLU A 54 -11.08 -0.65 -7.21
CA GLU A 54 -10.45 0.42 -6.44
C GLU A 54 -10.45 1.72 -7.24
N ALA A 55 -10.76 2.83 -6.58
CA ALA A 55 -10.69 4.15 -7.19
C ALA A 55 -9.23 4.53 -7.41
N GLN A 56 -8.87 4.90 -8.64
CA GLN A 56 -7.53 5.39 -8.92
C GLN A 56 -7.39 6.81 -8.38
N VAL A 57 -6.42 7.00 -7.48
CA VAL A 57 -6.10 8.29 -6.90
C VAL A 57 -4.69 8.69 -7.31
N SER A 58 -4.57 9.84 -7.97
CA SER A 58 -3.29 10.27 -8.59
C SER A 58 -2.37 11.05 -7.63
N LEU A 59 -2.42 10.76 -6.32
CA LEU A 59 -1.59 11.43 -5.30
C LEU A 59 -0.11 11.02 -5.38
N LEU A 60 0.14 9.75 -5.67
CA LEU A 60 1.45 9.16 -5.88
C LEU A 60 1.31 7.96 -6.82
N PRO A 61 2.40 7.52 -7.47
CA PRO A 61 2.41 6.31 -8.26
C PRO A 61 1.87 5.13 -7.43
N THR A 62 0.75 4.57 -7.88
CA THR A 62 0.07 3.47 -7.21
C THR A 62 -0.07 2.31 -8.19
N ILE A 63 0.44 1.14 -7.81
CA ILE A 63 0.24 -0.09 -8.57
C ILE A 63 -0.66 -1.03 -7.78
N PHE A 64 -1.56 -1.70 -8.49
CA PHE A 64 -2.46 -2.69 -7.94
C PHE A 64 -1.93 -4.07 -8.30
N VAL A 65 -1.87 -4.95 -7.30
CA VAL A 65 -1.40 -6.31 -7.46
C VAL A 65 -2.35 -7.27 -6.77
N ASP A 66 -2.38 -8.52 -7.22
CA ASP A 66 -3.10 -9.57 -6.50
C ASP A 66 -2.42 -9.86 -5.15
N ILE A 67 -3.18 -10.34 -4.16
CA ILE A 67 -2.64 -10.76 -2.86
C ILE A 67 -1.47 -11.76 -3.00
N SER A 68 -1.54 -12.67 -3.98
CA SER A 68 -0.47 -13.63 -4.26
C SER A 68 0.82 -12.94 -4.72
N GLN A 69 0.71 -11.96 -5.61
CA GLN A 69 1.84 -11.15 -6.07
C GLN A 69 2.38 -10.28 -4.94
N GLY A 70 1.51 -9.62 -4.18
CA GLY A 70 1.90 -8.85 -2.99
C GLY A 70 2.69 -9.68 -1.98
N THR A 71 2.29 -10.94 -1.77
CA THR A 71 3.01 -11.88 -0.89
C THR A 71 4.41 -12.18 -1.42
N GLN A 72 4.57 -12.41 -2.74
CA GLN A 72 5.89 -12.62 -3.34
C GLN A 72 6.78 -11.39 -3.19
N ILE A 73 6.23 -10.18 -3.39
CA ILE A 73 6.95 -8.92 -3.18
C ILE A 73 7.38 -8.78 -1.72
N LEU A 74 6.50 -9.10 -0.77
CA LEU A 74 6.84 -9.09 0.65
C LEU A 74 7.99 -10.04 0.97
N SER A 75 7.94 -11.26 0.43
CA SER A 75 9.03 -12.23 0.58
C SER A 75 10.35 -11.68 0.06
N TYR A 76 10.36 -11.07 -1.13
CA TYR A 76 11.55 -10.42 -1.68
C TYR A 76 12.11 -9.31 -0.77
N ILE A 77 11.24 -8.44 -0.24
CA ILE A 77 11.62 -7.37 0.68
C ILE A 77 12.24 -7.92 1.98
N GLN A 78 11.71 -9.02 2.51
CA GLN A 78 12.17 -9.61 3.77
C GLN A 78 13.48 -10.40 3.64
N THR A 79 13.80 -10.88 2.42
CA THR A 79 15.03 -11.62 2.15
C THR A 79 16.20 -10.75 1.68
N SER A 80 15.98 -9.44 1.54
CA SER A 80 16.97 -8.46 1.09
C SER A 80 17.60 -7.72 2.26
#